data_AF-A0A1F2TC42-F1
#
_entry.id   AF-A0A1F2TC42-F1
#
_cell.length_a   1.000
_cell.length_b   1.000
_cell.length_c   1.000
_cell.angle_alpha   90.00
_cell.angle_beta   90.00
_cell.angle_gamma   90.00
#
_symmetry.space_group_name_H-M   'P 1'
#
loop_
_entity.id
_entity.type
_entity.pdbx_description
1 polymer ?
#
loop_
_entity_poly.entity_id
_entity_poly.type
_entity_poly.pdbx_seq_one_letter_code
_entity_poly.pdbx_strand_id
1 'polypeptide(L)' 'MFWDTNLEGFDPAAYPRYTIERVLEYGDEEAVAWMRRTFTEEQILDVLRTDRKLTRLSANFWALLFNVPVEEVRALRNDL' A
#
# COMPACT_ATOMS: atom_id res chain seq x y z
N MET A 1 5.07 -15.34 7.34
CA MET A 1 4.22 -14.62 6.37
C MET A 1 3.53 -13.48 7.11
N PHE A 2 3.41 -12.28 6.53
CA PHE A 2 2.64 -11.17 7.13
C PHE A 2 1.17 -11.57 7.45
N TRP A 3 0.64 -12.52 6.67
CA TRP A 3 -0.68 -13.12 6.79
C TRP A 3 -0.83 -14.14 7.93
N ASP A 4 0.29 -14.64 8.50
CA ASP A 4 0.26 -15.71 9.50
C ASP A 4 -0.15 -15.23 10.90
N THR A 5 -0.20 -13.91 11.13
CA THR A 5 -0.75 -13.35 12.37
C THR A 5 -2.26 -13.41 12.34
N ASN A 6 -2.77 -14.63 12.51
CA ASN A 6 -4.09 -15.02 12.99
C ASN A 6 -5.16 -13.91 12.98
N LEU A 7 -5.77 -13.73 11.82
CA LEU A 7 -6.89 -12.84 11.56
C LEU A 7 -8.20 -13.64 11.60
N GLU A 8 -8.46 -14.40 12.68
CA GLU A 8 -9.78 -15.01 12.88
C GLU A 8 -10.85 -13.92 12.82
N GLY A 9 -11.52 -13.81 11.66
CA GLY A 9 -12.58 -12.84 11.39
C GLY A 9 -12.20 -11.58 10.58
N PHE A 10 -10.94 -11.38 10.17
CA PHE A 10 -10.60 -10.26 9.29
C PHE A 10 -10.50 -10.73 7.84
N ASP A 11 -11.45 -10.26 7.02
CA ASP A 11 -11.39 -10.35 5.57
C ASP A 11 -10.59 -9.13 5.03
N PRO A 12 -9.37 -9.33 4.52
CA PRO A 12 -8.57 -8.23 4.00
C PRO A 12 -9.22 -7.51 2.82
N ALA A 13 -10.06 -8.20 2.04
CA ALA A 13 -10.79 -7.60 0.92
C ALA A 13 -11.93 -6.68 1.39
N ALA A 14 -12.47 -6.89 2.60
CA ALA A 14 -13.47 -6.01 3.21
C ALA A 14 -12.90 -4.67 3.68
N TYR A 15 -11.57 -4.56 3.83
CA TYR A 15 -10.87 -3.35 4.28
C TYR A 15 -9.74 -2.94 3.33
N PRO A 16 -10.05 -2.59 2.07
CA PRO A 16 -9.06 -2.46 0.99
C PRO A 16 -7.94 -1.46 1.30
N ARG A 17 -8.26 -0.25 1.80
CA ARG A 17 -7.25 0.78 2.09
C ARG A 17 -6.25 0.33 3.15
N TYR A 18 -6.72 -0.24 4.25
CA TYR A 18 -5.86 -0.74 5.32
C TYR A 18 -5.00 -1.91 4.83
N THR A 19 -5.60 -2.86 4.09
CA THR A 19 -4.87 -4.01 3.56
C THR A 19 -3.79 -3.59 2.57
N ILE A 20 -4.10 -2.69 1.65
CA ILE A 20 -3.13 -2.16 0.68
C ILE A 20 -2.00 -1.41 1.42
N GLU A 21 -2.31 -0.50 2.35
CA GLU A 21 -1.31 0.21 3.18
C GLU A 21 -0.30 -0.77 3.78
N ARG A 22 -0.81 -1.85 4.37
CA ARG A 22 0.01 -2.86 5.05
C ARG A 22 0.89 -3.65 4.09
N VAL A 23 0.38 -4.04 2.92
CA VAL A 23 1.19 -4.73 1.90
C VAL A 23 2.25 -3.78 1.33
N LEU A 24 1.91 -2.52 1.07
CA LEU A 24 2.88 -1.53 0.59
C LEU A 24 4.01 -1.30 1.62
N GLU A 25 3.71 -1.35 2.92
CA GLU A 25 4.73 -1.08 3.94
C GLU A 25 5.53 -2.32 4.36
N TYR A 26 4.91 -3.51 4.38
CA TYR A 26 5.51 -4.72 4.99
C TYR A 26 5.41 -5.99 4.12
N GLY A 27 4.83 -5.89 2.93
CA GLY A 27 4.60 -7.04 2.07
C GLY A 27 5.88 -7.62 1.48
N ASP A 28 5.95 -8.95 1.44
CA ASP A 28 6.91 -9.69 0.62
C ASP A 28 6.39 -9.86 -0.82
N GLU A 29 7.16 -10.53 -1.67
CA GLU A 29 6.80 -10.74 -3.08
C GLU A 29 5.44 -11.43 -3.24
N GLU A 30 5.13 -12.41 -2.38
CA GLU A 30 3.87 -13.13 -2.41
C GLU A 30 2.68 -12.22 -2.03
N ALA A 31 2.83 -11.42 -0.97
CA ALA A 31 1.82 -10.45 -0.55
C ALA A 31 1.56 -9.39 -1.63
N VAL A 32 2.61 -8.92 -2.31
CA VAL A 32 2.50 -7.96 -3.41
C VAL A 32 1.79 -8.58 -4.62
N ALA A 33 2.12 -9.83 -4.97
CA ALA A 33 1.45 -10.55 -6.04
C ALA A 33 -0.05 -10.76 -5.73
N TRP A 34 -0.37 -11.09 -4.49
CA TRP A 34 -1.76 -11.21 -4.04
C TRP A 34 -2.50 -9.86 -4.09
N MET A 35 -1.89 -8.77 -3.62
CA MET A 35 -2.48 -7.43 -3.67
C MET A 35 -2.85 -7.02 -5.09
N ARG A 36 -1.94 -7.23 -6.06
CA ARG A 36 -2.18 -6.92 -7.48
C ARG A 36 -3.26 -7.78 -8.14
N ARG A 37 -3.54 -8.97 -7.61
CA ARG A 37 -4.64 -9.83 -8.09
C ARG A 37 -5.98 -9.47 -7.44
N THR A 38 -5.96 -8.86 -6.27
CA THR A 38 -7.15 -8.63 -5.42
C THR A 38 -7.71 -7.22 -5.59
N PHE A 39 -6.84 -6.23 -5.74
CA PHE A 39 -7.24 -4.82 -5.85
C PHE A 39 -6.87 -4.26 -7.21
N THR A 40 -7.69 -3.34 -7.69
CA THR A 40 -7.40 -2.56 -8.89
C THR A 40 -6.19 -1.65 -8.67
N GLU A 41 -5.50 -1.32 -9.75
CA GLU A 41 -4.37 -0.38 -9.67
C GLU A 41 -4.83 0.98 -9.11
N GLU A 42 -6.02 1.45 -9.50
CA GLU A 42 -6.61 2.70 -8.99
C GLU A 42 -6.77 2.69 -7.47
N GLN A 43 -7.20 1.57 -6.87
CA GLN A 43 -7.28 1.45 -5.42
C GLN A 43 -5.91 1.52 -4.75
N ILE A 44 -4.89 0.93 -5.37
CA ILE A 44 -3.51 0.97 -4.85
C ILE A 44 -2.95 2.40 -4.93
N LEU A 45 -3.17 3.05 -6.07
CA LEU A 45 -2.77 4.44 -6.29
C LEU A 45 -3.49 5.41 -5.35
N ASP A 46 -4.77 5.18 -5.05
CA ASP A 46 -5.50 5.97 -4.05
C ASP A 46 -4.82 5.92 -2.67
N VAL A 47 -4.34 4.76 -2.24
CA VAL A 47 -3.59 4.63 -0.98
C VAL A 47 -2.29 5.43 -1.04
N LEU A 48 -1.49 5.31 -2.11
CA LEU A 48 -0.27 6.11 -2.26
C LEU A 48 -0.54 7.63 -2.21
N ARG A 49 -1.66 8.06 -2.80
CA ARG A 49 -2.06 9.49 -2.88
C ARG A 49 -2.72 10.04 -1.62
N THR A 50 -3.16 9.19 -0.69
CA THR A 50 -3.95 9.62 0.47
C THR A 50 -3.37 9.22 1.81
N ASP A 51 -2.51 8.19 1.87
CA ASP A 51 -1.97 7.68 3.13
C ASP A 51 -0.68 8.41 3.56
N ARG A 52 -0.65 8.85 4.82
CA ARG A 52 0.49 9.55 5.44
C ARG A 52 1.41 8.62 6.24
N LYS A 53 1.00 7.37 6.47
CA LYS A 53 1.69 6.44 7.37
C LYS A 53 2.83 5.68 6.70
N LEU A 54 2.80 5.55 5.37
CA LEU A 54 3.89 4.91 4.64
C LEU A 54 5.21 5.59 4.97
N THR A 55 6.25 4.79 5.21
CA THR A 55 7.58 5.38 5.37
C THR A 55 8.02 5.99 4.05
N ARG A 56 8.88 7.01 4.12
CA ARG A 56 9.41 7.65 2.91
C ARG A 56 10.12 6.66 2.00
N LEU A 57 10.72 5.60 2.55
CA LEU A 57 11.36 4.54 1.78
C LEU A 57 10.33 3.77 0.94
N SER A 58 9.30 3.21 1.58
CA SER A 58 8.22 2.48 0.91
C SER A 58 7.50 3.37 -0.10
N ALA A 59 7.14 4.60 0.32
CA ALA A 59 6.46 5.56 -0.54
C ALA A 59 7.26 5.89 -1.81
N ASN A 60 8.58 6.11 -1.72
CA ASN A 60 9.43 6.35 -2.89
C ASN A 60 9.53 5.12 -3.80
N PHE A 61 9.72 3.92 -3.23
CA PHE A 61 9.81 2.69 -3.99
C PHE A 61 8.55 2.45 -4.83
N TRP A 62 7.38 2.57 -4.21
CA TRP A 62 6.11 2.34 -4.90
C TRP A 62 5.78 3.46 -5.88
N ALA A 63 6.11 4.71 -5.58
CA ALA A 63 5.98 5.82 -6.52
C ALA A 63 6.77 5.54 -7.81
N LEU A 64 8.01 5.06 -7.69
CA LEU A 64 8.83 4.69 -8.83
C LEU A 64 8.24 3.52 -9.61
N LEU A 65 7.83 2.45 -8.91
CA LEU A 65 7.31 1.24 -9.54
C LEU A 65 5.98 1.48 -10.29
N PHE A 66 5.10 2.31 -9.73
CA PHE A 66 3.81 2.66 -10.33
C PHE A 66 3.86 3.93 -11.19
N ASN A 67 5.05 4.53 -11.37
CA ASN A 67 5.25 5.76 -12.14
C ASN A 67 4.34 6.92 -11.68
N VAL A 68 4.22 7.10 -10.36
CA VAL A 68 3.46 8.17 -9.71
C VAL A 68 4.41 9.34 -9.39
N PRO A 69 4.10 10.59 -9.80
CA PRO A 69 4.87 11.75 -9.40
C PRO A 69 4.99 11.86 -7.88
N VAL A 70 6.18 12.19 -7.37
CA VAL A 70 6.45 12.29 -5.91
C VAL A 70 5.51 13.30 -5.24
N GLU A 71 5.14 14.35 -5.96
CA GLU A 71 4.22 15.39 -5.53
C GLU A 71 2.79 14.88 -5.36
N GLU A 72 2.42 13.74 -5.96
CA GLU A 72 1.13 13.09 -5.77
C GLU A 72 1.11 12.16 -4.54
N VAL A 73 2.27 11.73 -4.04
CA VAL A 73 2.38 10.74 -2.98
C VAL A 73 2.27 11.40 -1.61
N ARG A 74 1.26 11.03 -0.83
CA ARG A 74 0.89 11.78 0.38
C ARG A 74 1.99 11.75 1.45
N ALA A 75 2.63 10.60 1.67
CA ALA A 75 3.71 10.46 2.65
C ALA A 75 5.02 11.21 2.27
N LEU A 76 5.13 11.69 1.03
CA LEU A 76 6.31 12.43 0.55
C LEU A 76 6.08 13.95 0.47
N ARG A 77 4.84 14.40 0.62
CA ARG A 77 4.53 15.83 0.69
C ARG A 77 5.04 16.39 2.01
N ASN A 78 5.86 17.44 1.94
CA ASN A 78 6.16 18.24 3.11
C ASN A 78 4.89 18.97 3.54
N ASP A 79 4.40 18.71 4.75
CA ASP A 79 3.37 19.55 5.36
C ASP A 79 4.07 20.87 5.77
N LEU A 80 3.89 21.91 4.96
CA LEU A 80 4.19 23.30 5.34
C LEU A 80 3.10 23.84 6.26
#